data_AF-A0A832KIR5-F1
#
_entry.id   AF-A0A832KIR5-F1
#
_cell.length_a   1.000
_cell.length_b   1.000
_cell.length_c   1.000
_cell.angle_alpha   90.00
_cell.angle_beta   90.00
_cell.angle_gamma   90.00
#
_symmetry.space_group_name_H-M   'P 1'
#
loop_
_entity.id
_entity.type
_entity.pdbx_description
1 polymer ?
#
loop_
_entity_poly.entity_id
_entity_poly.type
_entity_poly.pdbx_seq_one_letter_code
_entity_poly.pdbx_strand_id
1 'polypeptide(L)'
;MDKTWHQALNYEALVRVCNNSEAKAQEAFAKILGSVDTTEPLLLHLRDYASLLGREEDLFSRAYYECRSAFEVMDGSTQVLTWEHPFWPKQVNSFAYCPRFLYVRGNASLLSQPSLSIIGTRSPSLEGKKSAAQSAMALGKASYVVASGLALGIDGVAHKTALENGFPTFAVLGTPLTSCYPPEHALLQEEIAKRGALVSRFAPSSKTQKWFFLLRNRLMSALSLASVVVEDRDGGGAVRQASFALEQKKYLFLYQSSLDNHSFLWPKEFANRPRVFVVKQASDIPRVLEKAVKSRSQVGKVSQKSVQLDLGL
;
A
#
# COMPACT_ATOMS: atom_id res chain seq x y z
N MET A 1 5.22 20.08 16.50
CA MET A 1 4.92 18.87 15.72
C MET A 1 3.58 18.34 16.20
N ASP A 2 2.78 17.74 15.32
CA ASP A 2 1.54 17.07 15.73
C ASP A 2 1.86 15.85 16.63
N LYS A 3 0.93 15.47 17.52
CA LYS A 3 1.07 14.33 18.44
C LYS A 3 1.45 13.04 17.71
N THR A 4 0.83 12.79 16.56
CA THR A 4 1.10 11.59 15.77
C THR A 4 2.47 11.63 15.09
N TRP A 5 3.00 12.83 14.80
CA TRP A 5 4.35 12.97 14.27
C TRP A 5 5.40 12.64 15.33
N HIS A 6 5.22 13.10 16.58
CA HIS A 6 6.07 12.70 17.68
C HIS A 6 6.05 11.18 17.87
N GLN A 7 4.87 10.57 17.83
CA GLN A 7 4.72 9.14 17.93
C GLN A 7 5.48 8.38 16.83
N ALA A 8 5.38 8.82 15.58
CA ALA A 8 6.10 8.22 14.46
C ALA A 8 7.61 8.44 14.53
N LEU A 9 8.07 9.62 14.95
CA LEU A 9 9.47 9.93 15.17
C LEU A 9 10.07 9.06 16.28
N ASN A 10 9.37 8.93 17.40
CA ASN A 10 9.75 8.07 18.51
C ASN A 10 9.90 6.60 18.08
N TYR A 11 8.93 6.10 17.30
CA TYR A 11 8.98 4.75 16.75
C TYR A 11 10.17 4.55 15.80
N GLU A 12 10.43 5.49 14.89
CA GLU A 12 11.54 5.39 13.96
C GLU A 12 12.91 5.44 14.68
N ALA A 13 13.01 6.19 15.79
CA ALA A 13 14.18 6.14 16.67
C ALA A 13 14.37 4.73 17.27
N LEU A 14 13.28 4.07 17.71
CA LEU A 14 13.35 2.68 18.18
C LEU A 14 13.75 1.69 17.08
N VAL A 15 13.31 1.91 15.83
CA VAL A 15 13.76 1.11 14.68
C VAL A 15 15.28 1.13 14.58
N ARG A 16 15.92 2.29 14.78
CA ARG A 16 17.38 2.42 14.77
C ARG A 16 18.07 1.79 15.96
N VAL A 17 17.55 2.01 17.17
CA VAL A 17 18.03 1.33 18.39
C VAL A 17 17.94 -0.20 18.24
N CYS A 18 16.95 -0.68 17.48
CA CYS A 18 16.75 -2.09 17.15
C CYS A 18 17.51 -2.56 15.90
N ASN A 19 18.58 -1.87 15.49
CA ASN A 19 19.42 -2.21 14.33
C ASN A 19 18.61 -2.32 13.01
N ASN A 20 17.67 -1.39 12.80
CA ASN A 20 16.76 -1.34 11.66
C ASN A 20 15.81 -2.55 11.54
N SER A 21 15.54 -3.25 12.65
CA SER A 21 14.57 -4.35 12.70
C SER A 21 13.18 -3.83 13.08
N GLU A 22 12.28 -3.70 12.10
CA GLU A 22 10.87 -3.32 12.35
C GLU A 22 10.18 -4.25 13.36
N ALA A 23 10.46 -5.57 13.31
CA ALA A 23 9.85 -6.54 14.22
C ALA A 23 10.23 -6.28 15.69
N LYS A 24 11.54 -6.11 15.96
CA LYS A 24 12.04 -5.79 17.30
C LYS A 24 11.55 -4.41 17.77
N ALA A 25 11.49 -3.44 16.86
CA ALA A 25 10.99 -2.10 17.15
C ALA A 25 9.51 -2.11 17.51
N GLN A 26 8.70 -2.94 16.83
CA GLN A 26 7.28 -3.10 17.15
C GLN A 26 7.08 -3.67 18.55
N GLU A 27 7.86 -4.69 18.94
CA GLU A 27 7.83 -5.26 20.29
C GLU A 27 8.28 -4.24 21.34
N ALA A 28 9.37 -3.51 21.08
CA ALA A 28 9.87 -2.46 21.96
C ALA A 28 8.82 -1.35 22.13
N PHE A 29 8.24 -0.87 21.04
CA PHE A 29 7.25 0.19 21.06
C PHE A 29 5.97 -0.21 21.79
N ALA A 30 5.55 -1.48 21.69
CA ALA A 30 4.41 -2.00 22.46
C ALA A 30 4.66 -1.94 23.98
N LYS A 31 5.89 -2.20 24.44
CA LYS A 31 6.26 -2.06 25.86
C LYS A 31 6.21 -0.59 26.30
N ILE A 32 6.76 0.31 25.48
CA ILE A 32 6.75 1.75 25.76
C ILE A 32 5.32 2.30 25.85
N LEU A 33 4.44 1.95 24.90
CA LEU A 33 3.04 2.41 24.88
C LEU A 33 2.26 2.10 26.16
N GLY A 34 2.63 1.04 26.89
CA GLY A 34 1.97 0.68 28.14
C GLY A 34 2.35 1.55 29.34
N SER A 35 3.43 2.34 29.25
CA SER A 35 4.00 3.05 30.41
C SER A 35 4.34 4.52 30.14
N VAL A 36 4.50 4.93 28.88
CA VAL A 36 4.99 6.26 28.51
C VAL A 36 4.07 6.91 27.49
N ASP A 37 3.82 8.22 27.63
CA ASP A 37 3.11 9.00 26.62
C ASP A 37 3.97 9.17 25.36
N THR A 38 3.72 8.32 24.36
CA THR A 38 4.43 8.35 23.08
C THR A 38 4.03 9.52 22.17
N THR A 39 3.05 10.34 22.55
CA THR A 39 2.67 11.56 21.82
C THR A 39 3.56 12.76 22.12
N GLU A 40 4.41 12.65 23.13
CA GLU A 40 5.45 13.61 23.46
C GLU A 40 6.81 13.20 22.88
N PRO A 41 7.77 14.13 22.71
CA PRO A 41 9.13 13.78 22.30
C PRO A 41 9.76 12.71 23.21
N LEU A 42 10.36 11.67 22.61
CA LEU A 42 11.10 10.63 23.34
C LEU A 42 12.10 11.22 24.34
N LEU A 43 12.73 12.35 24.00
CA LEU A 43 13.72 13.03 24.82
C LEU A 43 13.23 13.41 26.22
N LEU A 44 11.92 13.62 26.40
CA LEU A 44 11.32 13.91 27.72
C LEU A 44 11.25 12.66 28.62
N HIS A 45 11.34 11.47 28.03
CA HIS A 45 11.11 10.17 28.66
C HIS A 45 12.32 9.24 28.49
N LEU A 46 13.53 9.78 28.28
CA LEU A 46 14.74 8.99 27.97
C LEU A 46 15.02 7.88 29.00
N ARG A 47 14.91 8.22 30.29
CA ARG A 47 15.13 7.30 31.40
C ARG A 47 14.13 6.13 31.37
N ASP A 48 12.87 6.40 31.04
CA ASP A 48 11.83 5.37 30.98
C ASP A 48 12.07 4.44 29.79
N TYR A 49 12.41 4.99 28.62
CA TYR A 49 12.80 4.20 27.44
C TYR A 49 14.01 3.29 27.73
N ALA A 50 15.05 3.85 28.36
CA ALA A 50 16.26 3.14 28.74
C ALA A 50 15.98 2.02 29.73
N SER A 51 15.22 2.31 30.78
CA SER A 51 14.84 1.35 31.83
C SER A 51 13.98 0.21 31.27
N LEU A 52 12.90 0.53 30.54
CA LEU A 52 11.95 -0.47 30.02
C LEU A 52 12.58 -1.42 28.98
N LEU A 53 13.58 -0.94 28.23
CA LEU A 53 14.22 -1.71 27.17
C LEU A 53 15.59 -2.27 27.57
N GLY A 54 16.10 -1.90 28.75
CA GLY A 54 17.41 -2.34 29.26
C GLY A 54 18.55 -1.91 28.33
N ARG A 55 18.62 -0.62 28.00
CA ARG A 55 19.60 -0.01 27.09
C ARG A 55 20.02 1.36 27.60
N GLU A 56 21.21 1.82 27.21
CA GLU A 56 21.73 3.14 27.58
C GLU A 56 20.90 4.30 27.00
N GLU A 57 20.67 5.35 27.78
CA GLU A 57 19.92 6.55 27.36
C GLU A 57 20.52 7.20 26.10
N ASP A 58 21.85 7.23 25.99
CA ASP A 58 22.60 7.79 24.86
C ASP A 58 22.23 7.15 23.51
N LEU A 59 21.89 5.85 23.50
CA LEU A 59 21.47 5.17 22.26
C LEU A 59 20.16 5.76 21.72
N PHE A 60 19.22 6.09 22.60
CA PHE A 60 17.93 6.63 22.19
C PHE A 60 18.03 8.10 21.79
N SER A 61 18.77 8.91 22.55
CA SER A 61 18.95 10.33 22.24
C SER A 61 19.61 10.51 20.88
N ARG A 62 20.69 9.76 20.59
CA ARG A 62 21.35 9.77 19.27
C ARG A 62 20.40 9.33 18.16
N ALA A 63 19.73 8.19 18.32
CA ALA A 63 18.79 7.69 17.32
C ALA A 63 17.66 8.70 17.04
N TYR A 64 17.14 9.36 18.09
CA TYR A 64 16.12 10.39 17.97
C TYR A 64 16.62 11.60 17.16
N TYR A 65 17.80 12.14 17.49
CA TYR A 65 18.36 13.28 16.75
C TYR A 65 18.68 12.94 15.30
N GLU A 66 19.16 11.73 15.01
CA GLU A 66 19.37 11.27 13.63
C GLU A 66 18.05 11.21 12.83
N CYS A 67 16.91 10.96 13.46
CA CYS A 67 15.61 10.89 12.79
C CYS A 67 15.00 12.28 12.62
N ARG A 68 15.13 13.09 13.67
CA ARG A 68 14.40 14.34 13.89
C ARG A 68 14.50 15.31 12.72
N SER A 69 15.70 15.51 12.17
CA SER A 69 15.93 16.48 11.10
C SER A 69 15.07 16.21 9.86
N ALA A 70 14.87 14.93 9.50
CA ALA A 70 14.05 14.56 8.35
C ALA A 70 12.55 14.74 8.61
N PHE A 71 12.11 14.62 9.86
CA PHE A 71 10.72 14.90 10.25
C PHE A 71 10.45 16.40 10.32
N GLU A 72 11.41 17.23 10.74
CA GLU A 72 11.26 18.69 10.82
C GLU A 72 11.09 19.36 9.45
N VAL A 73 11.66 18.77 8.39
CA VAL A 73 11.55 19.28 7.01
C VAL A 73 10.39 18.67 6.22
N MET A 74 9.55 17.84 6.86
CA MET A 74 8.35 17.32 6.21
C MET A 74 7.40 18.47 5.84
N ASP A 75 6.80 18.35 4.67
CA ASP A 75 5.71 19.20 4.24
C ASP A 75 4.58 19.19 5.28
N GLY A 76 4.15 20.37 5.75
CA GLY A 76 3.08 20.51 6.74
C GLY A 76 1.72 19.98 6.31
N SER A 77 1.52 19.72 5.02
CA SER A 77 0.35 19.00 4.48
C SER A 77 0.43 17.48 4.63
N THR A 78 1.56 16.95 5.10
CA THR A 78 1.74 15.51 5.31
C THR A 78 0.98 15.06 6.54
N GLN A 79 0.13 14.06 6.35
CA GLN A 79 -0.58 13.37 7.41
C GLN A 79 0.17 12.09 7.80
N VAL A 80 0.26 11.83 9.09
CA VAL A 80 0.77 10.56 9.62
C VAL A 80 -0.43 9.80 10.17
N LEU A 81 -0.75 8.67 9.55
CA LEU A 81 -1.90 7.87 9.92
C LEU A 81 -1.45 6.74 10.85
N THR A 82 -2.14 6.59 11.97
CA THR A 82 -2.12 5.41 12.84
C THR A 82 -3.37 4.57 12.59
N TRP A 83 -3.44 3.35 13.15
CA TRP A 83 -4.64 2.52 13.03
C TRP A 83 -5.93 3.14 13.62
N GLU A 84 -5.79 4.16 14.47
CA GLU A 84 -6.90 4.89 15.11
C GLU A 84 -7.38 6.04 14.23
N HIS A 85 -6.58 6.42 13.23
CA HIS A 85 -6.92 7.53 12.35
C HIS A 85 -8.17 7.17 11.51
N PRO A 86 -9.16 8.08 11.36
CA PRO A 86 -10.38 7.80 10.60
C PRO A 86 -10.15 7.33 9.16
N PHE A 87 -9.09 7.83 8.52
CA PHE A 87 -8.68 7.44 7.16
C PHE A 87 -7.73 6.24 7.10
N TRP A 88 -7.45 5.56 8.22
CA TRP A 88 -6.65 4.34 8.20
C TRP A 88 -7.37 3.23 7.41
N PRO A 89 -6.73 2.68 6.37
CA PRO A 89 -7.33 1.64 5.55
C PRO A 89 -7.33 0.30 6.31
N LYS A 90 -8.51 -0.10 6.83
CA LYS A 90 -8.67 -1.32 7.64
C LYS A 90 -8.16 -2.60 6.94
N GLN A 91 -8.13 -2.62 5.60
CA GLN A 91 -7.61 -3.73 4.80
C GLN A 91 -6.11 -3.99 5.06
N VAL A 92 -5.37 -2.98 5.53
CA VAL A 92 -3.94 -3.07 5.83
C VAL A 92 -3.69 -3.90 7.10
N ASN A 93 -4.68 -4.08 7.97
CA ASN A 93 -4.53 -4.85 9.22
C ASN A 93 -4.47 -6.37 9.01
N SER A 94 -4.75 -6.86 7.79
CA SER A 94 -5.01 -8.28 7.51
C SER A 94 -3.84 -9.03 6.89
N PHE A 95 -2.63 -8.47 6.89
CA PHE A 95 -1.46 -9.13 6.29
C PHE A 95 -0.20 -8.97 7.14
N ALA A 96 0.72 -9.95 7.03
CA ALA A 96 2.03 -9.87 7.65
C ALA A 96 2.79 -8.63 7.14
N TYR A 97 3.63 -8.01 7.97
CA TYR A 97 4.33 -6.76 7.62
C TYR A 97 3.41 -5.53 7.48
N CYS A 98 2.27 -5.52 8.15
CA CYS A 98 1.46 -4.31 8.34
C CYS A 98 2.34 -3.17 8.89
N PRO A 99 2.40 -1.99 8.23
CA PRO A 99 3.17 -0.87 8.74
C PRO A 99 2.52 -0.28 9.98
N ARG A 100 3.33 0.27 10.90
CA ARG A 100 2.81 0.97 12.09
C ARG A 100 2.19 2.32 11.76
N PHE A 101 2.79 3.03 10.80
CA PHE A 101 2.35 4.33 10.33
C PHE A 101 2.28 4.35 8.81
N LEU A 102 1.36 5.16 8.28
CA LEU A 102 1.36 5.55 6.87
C LEU A 102 1.56 7.06 6.78
N TYR A 103 2.48 7.48 5.92
CA TYR A 103 2.73 8.88 5.60
C TYR A 103 1.97 9.20 4.33
N VAL A 104 1.10 10.21 4.38
CA VAL A 104 0.19 10.55 3.28
C VAL A 104 0.28 12.03 2.95
N ARG A 105 0.40 12.35 1.66
CA ARG A 105 0.27 13.71 1.14
C ARG A 105 -0.87 13.76 0.13
N GLY A 106 -1.76 14.73 0.25
CA GLY A 106 -3.00 14.81 -0.53
C GLY A 106 -4.21 14.20 0.20
N ASN A 107 -5.19 13.68 -0.53
CA ASN A 107 -6.46 13.22 0.00
C ASN A 107 -6.40 11.79 0.59
N ALA A 108 -6.11 11.69 1.89
CA ALA A 108 -6.02 10.42 2.60
C ALA A 108 -7.30 9.56 2.57
N SER A 109 -8.49 10.17 2.38
CA SER A 109 -9.75 9.42 2.33
C SER A 109 -9.80 8.41 1.16
N LEU A 110 -9.02 8.65 0.09
CA LEU A 110 -8.92 7.74 -1.06
C LEU A 110 -8.40 6.35 -0.68
N LEU A 111 -7.59 6.24 0.38
CA LEU A 111 -6.99 4.96 0.81
C LEU A 111 -8.04 3.97 1.32
N SER A 112 -9.19 4.46 1.80
CA SER A 112 -10.30 3.63 2.29
C SER A 112 -11.37 3.37 1.22
N GLN A 113 -11.30 4.03 0.07
CA GLN A 113 -12.25 3.83 -1.02
C GLN A 113 -11.96 2.55 -1.83
N PRO A 114 -12.98 1.95 -2.47
CA PRO A 114 -12.78 0.86 -3.42
C PRO A 114 -11.78 1.24 -4.51
N SER A 115 -10.64 0.55 -4.53
CA SER A 115 -9.55 0.83 -5.47
C SER A 115 -9.07 -0.43 -6.17
N LEU A 116 -8.51 -0.27 -7.38
CA LEU A 116 -7.82 -1.33 -8.09
C LEU A 116 -6.44 -0.85 -8.50
N SER A 117 -5.43 -1.69 -8.28
CA SER A 117 -4.07 -1.36 -8.71
C SER A 117 -3.83 -1.76 -10.16
N ILE A 118 -3.41 -0.84 -11.01
CA ILE A 118 -2.93 -1.13 -12.37
C ILE A 118 -1.40 -1.25 -12.30
N ILE A 119 -0.87 -2.41 -12.69
CA ILE A 119 0.54 -2.75 -12.54
C ILE A 119 1.11 -3.41 -13.78
N GLY A 120 2.41 -3.23 -14.01
CA GLY A 120 3.14 -3.90 -15.07
C GLY A 120 4.59 -3.47 -15.19
N THR A 121 5.19 -3.79 -16.33
CA THR A 121 6.59 -3.53 -16.66
C THR A 121 6.90 -2.03 -16.73
N ARG A 122 8.17 -1.71 -16.46
CA ARG A 122 8.74 -0.36 -16.63
C ARG A 122 8.94 0.03 -18.09
N SER A 123 8.95 -0.95 -19.00
CA SER A 123 9.19 -0.77 -20.43
C SER A 123 8.09 -1.46 -21.25
N PRO A 124 6.84 -0.97 -21.20
CA PRO A 124 5.72 -1.65 -21.84
C PRO A 124 5.71 -1.50 -23.36
N SER A 125 5.14 -2.49 -24.03
CA SER A 125 4.76 -2.41 -25.43
C SER A 125 3.75 -1.28 -25.70
N LEU A 126 3.51 -0.94 -26.97
CA LEU A 126 2.47 0.02 -27.35
C LEU A 126 1.08 -0.45 -26.91
N GLU A 127 0.80 -1.75 -27.06
CA GLU A 127 -0.46 -2.34 -26.63
C GLU A 127 -0.58 -2.36 -25.09
N GLY A 128 0.52 -2.59 -24.38
CA GLY A 128 0.58 -2.49 -22.92
C GLY A 128 0.26 -1.08 -22.44
N LYS A 129 0.81 -0.04 -23.07
CA LYS A 129 0.46 1.36 -22.77
C LYS A 129 -1.02 1.63 -23.01
N LYS A 130 -1.56 1.18 -24.15
CA LYS A 130 -2.98 1.33 -24.48
C LYS A 130 -3.87 0.61 -23.47
N SER A 131 -3.53 -0.62 -23.09
CA SER A 131 -4.26 -1.42 -22.10
C SER A 131 -4.24 -0.79 -20.71
N ALA A 132 -3.12 -0.21 -20.29
CA ALA A 132 -3.02 0.52 -19.02
C ALA A 132 -3.93 1.77 -19.00
N ALA A 133 -3.89 2.57 -20.06
CA ALA A 133 -4.77 3.74 -20.20
C ALA A 133 -6.25 3.33 -20.21
N GLN A 134 -6.61 2.32 -21.01
CA GLN A 134 -7.97 1.80 -21.07
C GLN A 134 -8.45 1.21 -19.74
N SER A 135 -7.56 0.55 -18.99
CA SER A 135 -7.84 0.10 -17.61
C SER A 135 -8.17 1.28 -16.71
N ALA A 136 -7.33 2.32 -16.68
CA ALA A 136 -7.57 3.50 -15.86
C ALA A 136 -8.92 4.17 -16.21
N MET A 137 -9.22 4.28 -17.50
CA MET A 137 -10.51 4.79 -18.00
C MET A 137 -11.70 3.94 -17.53
N ALA A 138 -11.62 2.61 -17.66
CA ALA A 138 -12.70 1.71 -17.28
C ALA A 138 -12.96 1.75 -15.77
N LEU A 139 -11.91 1.80 -14.95
CA LEU A 139 -12.00 1.89 -13.50
C LEU A 139 -12.58 3.23 -13.05
N GLY A 140 -12.05 4.34 -13.57
CA GLY A 140 -12.52 5.67 -13.22
C GLY A 140 -13.99 5.90 -13.57
N LYS A 141 -14.42 5.47 -14.76
CA LYS A 141 -15.84 5.51 -15.19
C LYS A 141 -16.76 4.67 -14.31
N ALA A 142 -16.23 3.63 -13.67
CA ALA A 142 -16.96 2.78 -12.73
C ALA A 142 -16.77 3.21 -11.26
N SER A 143 -16.29 4.44 -11.02
CA SER A 143 -16.11 5.03 -9.69
C SER A 143 -15.14 4.28 -8.78
N TYR A 144 -14.18 3.54 -9.35
CA TYR A 144 -13.06 2.98 -8.60
C TYR A 144 -11.88 3.96 -8.59
N VAL A 145 -11.16 4.00 -7.47
CA VAL A 145 -9.89 4.72 -7.38
C VAL A 145 -8.79 3.94 -8.10
N VAL A 146 -8.01 4.63 -8.94
CA VAL A 146 -6.86 4.04 -9.63
C VAL A 146 -5.65 4.06 -8.69
N ALA A 147 -5.20 2.88 -8.27
CA ALA A 147 -3.96 2.74 -7.51
C ALA A 147 -2.80 2.34 -8.44
N SER A 148 -1.61 2.86 -8.20
CA SER A 148 -0.38 2.31 -8.78
C SER A 148 0.83 2.75 -7.94
N GLY A 149 2.05 2.39 -8.32
CA GLY A 149 3.23 2.64 -7.50
C GLY A 149 4.25 3.58 -8.13
N LEU A 150 3.79 4.42 -9.05
CA LEU A 150 4.57 5.49 -9.69
C LEU A 150 5.85 5.05 -10.42
N ALA A 151 6.04 3.76 -10.71
CA ALA A 151 7.16 3.32 -11.52
C ALA A 151 7.09 3.88 -12.95
N LEU A 152 8.21 3.82 -13.69
CA LEU A 152 8.16 4.04 -15.15
C LEU A 152 7.19 3.05 -15.82
N GLY A 153 6.77 3.35 -17.05
CA GLY A 153 5.95 2.45 -17.84
C GLY A 153 4.48 2.43 -17.40
N ILE A 154 3.96 1.24 -17.11
CA ILE A 154 2.52 1.01 -16.88
C ILE A 154 1.96 1.88 -15.74
N ASP A 155 2.66 1.95 -14.60
CA ASP A 155 2.23 2.75 -13.45
C ASP A 155 2.07 4.24 -13.81
N GLY A 156 3.04 4.80 -14.55
CA GLY A 156 3.00 6.18 -15.02
C GLY A 156 1.85 6.46 -15.97
N VAL A 157 1.56 5.54 -16.90
CA VAL A 157 0.42 5.66 -17.82
C VAL A 157 -0.90 5.65 -17.05
N ALA A 158 -1.07 4.72 -16.10
CA ALA A 158 -2.29 4.62 -15.31
C ALA A 158 -2.59 5.91 -14.53
N HIS A 159 -1.60 6.47 -13.84
CA HIS A 159 -1.77 7.73 -13.11
C HIS A 159 -2.05 8.92 -14.02
N LYS A 160 -1.30 9.08 -15.12
CA LYS A 160 -1.51 10.17 -16.07
C LYS A 160 -2.92 10.14 -16.65
N THR A 161 -3.38 8.97 -17.11
CA THR A 161 -4.72 8.81 -17.64
C THR A 161 -5.80 9.11 -16.60
N ALA A 162 -5.62 8.66 -15.35
CA ALA A 162 -6.56 8.98 -14.27
C ALA A 162 -6.64 10.51 -14.05
N LEU A 163 -5.51 11.19 -13.92
CA LEU A 163 -5.44 12.64 -13.69
C LEU A 163 -5.99 13.46 -14.86
N GLU A 164 -5.67 13.10 -16.10
CA GLU A 164 -6.15 13.78 -17.31
C GLU A 164 -7.67 13.72 -17.46
N ASN A 165 -8.30 12.68 -16.91
CA ASN A 165 -9.75 12.48 -16.99
C ASN A 165 -10.47 12.81 -15.66
N GLY A 166 -9.77 13.40 -14.69
CA GLY A 166 -10.36 13.79 -13.40
C GLY A 166 -10.77 12.62 -12.51
N PHE A 167 -10.23 11.42 -12.74
CA PHE A 167 -10.50 10.25 -11.92
C PHE A 167 -9.61 10.23 -10.67
N PRO A 168 -10.13 9.75 -9.51
CA PRO A 168 -9.35 9.66 -8.29
C PRO A 168 -8.21 8.66 -8.45
N THR A 169 -7.02 9.02 -7.95
CA THR A 169 -5.85 8.14 -7.98
C THR A 169 -4.97 8.32 -6.73
N PHE A 170 -4.32 7.23 -6.29
CA PHE A 170 -3.26 7.33 -5.31
C PHE A 170 -2.03 6.49 -5.68
N ALA A 171 -0.84 7.01 -5.37
CA ALA A 171 0.42 6.33 -5.59
C ALA A 171 0.99 5.75 -4.29
N VAL A 172 1.36 4.46 -4.30
CA VAL A 172 2.06 3.81 -3.18
C VAL A 172 3.56 3.82 -3.44
N LEU A 173 4.32 4.59 -2.65
CA LEU A 173 5.72 4.86 -2.91
C LEU A 173 6.65 3.82 -2.28
N GLY A 174 7.73 3.51 -3.00
CA GLY A 174 8.86 2.70 -2.49
C GLY A 174 9.93 3.52 -1.78
N THR A 175 9.65 4.81 -1.56
CA THR A 175 10.53 5.82 -0.97
C THR A 175 9.77 6.58 0.12
N PRO A 176 10.46 7.31 1.01
CA PRO A 176 9.81 8.35 1.81
C PRO A 176 9.14 9.40 0.91
N LEU A 177 8.13 10.10 1.43
CA LEU A 177 7.43 11.18 0.70
C LEU A 177 8.36 12.35 0.33
N THR A 178 9.45 12.54 1.07
CA THR A 178 10.48 13.56 0.85
C THR A 178 11.42 13.23 -0.32
N SER A 179 11.26 12.07 -0.95
CA SER A 179 12.07 11.61 -2.08
C SER A 179 11.19 11.27 -3.28
N CYS A 180 11.73 11.43 -4.49
CA CYS A 180 11.08 11.00 -5.72
C CYS A 180 11.92 9.91 -6.41
N TYR A 181 11.28 8.78 -6.72
CA TYR A 181 11.86 7.76 -7.58
C TYR A 181 10.75 7.08 -8.39
N PRO A 182 10.86 7.06 -9.73
CA PRO A 182 11.98 7.55 -10.55
C PRO A 182 11.99 9.10 -10.65
N PRO A 183 13.16 9.76 -10.83
CA PRO A 183 13.24 11.23 -10.95
C PRO A 183 12.39 11.82 -12.08
N GLU A 184 12.22 11.07 -13.18
CA GLU A 184 11.41 11.44 -14.35
C GLU A 184 9.93 11.63 -14.01
N HIS A 185 9.48 11.06 -12.89
CA HIS A 185 8.11 11.19 -12.40
C HIS A 185 7.95 12.26 -11.31
N ALA A 186 8.95 13.13 -11.06
CA ALA A 186 8.84 14.18 -10.05
C ALA A 186 7.61 15.08 -10.25
N LEU A 187 7.37 15.54 -11.48
CA LEU A 187 6.18 16.32 -11.80
C LEU A 187 4.89 15.52 -11.62
N LEU A 188 4.88 14.25 -12.02
CA LEU A 188 3.72 13.38 -11.87
C LEU A 188 3.42 13.10 -10.38
N GLN A 189 4.45 12.89 -9.55
CA GLN A 189 4.33 12.70 -8.11
C GLN A 189 3.63 13.91 -7.49
N GLU A 190 4.05 15.12 -7.88
CA GLU A 190 3.48 16.36 -7.36
C GLU A 190 2.04 16.58 -7.84
N GLU A 191 1.73 16.23 -9.09
CA GLU A 191 0.36 16.31 -9.60
C GLU A 191 -0.59 15.32 -8.91
N ILE A 192 -0.11 14.12 -8.56
CA ILE A 192 -0.87 13.17 -7.73
C ILE A 192 -1.04 13.72 -6.32
N ALA A 193 -0.03 14.36 -5.72
CA ALA A 193 -0.16 14.94 -4.38
C ALA A 193 -1.26 16.01 -4.31
N LYS A 194 -1.39 16.83 -5.37
CA LYS A 194 -2.39 17.90 -5.44
C LYS A 194 -3.82 17.40 -5.68
N ARG A 195 -4.00 16.41 -6.55
CA ARG A 195 -5.33 15.97 -7.05
C ARG A 195 -5.77 14.59 -6.56
N GLY A 196 -4.86 13.86 -5.94
CA GLY A 196 -5.04 12.49 -5.47
C GLY A 196 -4.37 12.31 -4.11
N ALA A 197 -3.66 11.21 -3.93
CA ALA A 197 -2.85 10.99 -2.74
C ALA A 197 -1.53 10.26 -3.03
N LEU A 198 -0.48 10.63 -2.32
CA LEU A 198 0.74 9.84 -2.20
C LEU A 198 0.71 9.14 -0.85
N VAL A 199 1.05 7.85 -0.81
CA VAL A 199 1.18 7.09 0.44
C VAL A 199 2.51 6.36 0.49
N SER A 200 3.19 6.45 1.62
CA SER A 200 4.39 5.67 1.92
C SER A 200 4.29 5.04 3.29
N ARG A 201 4.87 3.84 3.43
CA ARG A 201 5.10 3.22 4.75
C ARG A 201 6.45 3.62 5.36
N PHE A 202 7.31 4.29 4.59
CA PHE A 202 8.69 4.57 4.98
C PHE A 202 8.75 5.97 5.58
N ALA A 203 9.38 6.07 6.75
CA ALA A 203 9.53 7.33 7.44
C ALA A 203 10.37 8.32 6.62
N PRO A 204 10.19 9.64 6.81
CA PRO A 204 11.00 10.68 6.17
C PRO A 204 12.51 10.46 6.32
N SER A 205 12.92 9.88 7.44
CA SER A 205 14.32 9.59 7.77
C SER A 205 14.81 8.23 7.24
N SER A 206 13.94 7.40 6.66
CA SER A 206 14.31 6.09 6.15
C SER A 206 15.16 6.21 4.87
N LYS A 207 16.25 5.46 4.80
CA LYS A 207 17.08 5.38 3.58
C LYS A 207 16.48 4.35 2.62
N THR A 208 16.16 4.77 1.39
CA THR A 208 15.54 3.89 0.38
C THR A 208 16.42 2.68 0.07
N GLN A 209 15.82 1.49 0.11
CA GLN A 209 16.48 0.21 -0.16
C GLN A 209 15.72 -0.60 -1.20
N LYS A 210 16.40 -1.52 -1.91
CA LYS A 210 15.78 -2.32 -2.98
C LYS A 210 14.56 -3.12 -2.52
N TRP A 211 14.55 -3.64 -1.30
CA TRP A 211 13.43 -4.40 -0.76
C TRP A 211 12.22 -3.55 -0.38
N PHE A 212 12.36 -2.21 -0.29
CA PHE A 212 11.23 -1.31 -0.04
C PHE A 212 10.19 -1.42 -1.15
N PHE A 213 10.63 -1.62 -2.40
CA PHE A 213 9.72 -1.81 -3.53
C PHE A 213 8.87 -3.07 -3.40
N LEU A 214 9.39 -4.13 -2.76
CA LEU A 214 8.62 -5.35 -2.49
C LEU A 214 7.57 -5.12 -1.39
N LEU A 215 7.96 -4.44 -0.30
CA LEU A 215 7.04 -4.06 0.78
C LEU A 215 5.95 -3.09 0.30
N ARG A 216 6.32 -2.16 -0.58
CA ARG A 216 5.39 -1.25 -1.27
C ARG A 216 4.36 -2.02 -2.10
N ASN A 217 4.80 -2.99 -2.91
CA ASN A 217 3.89 -3.79 -3.73
C ASN A 217 2.89 -4.58 -2.86
N ARG A 218 3.36 -5.12 -1.73
CA ARG A 218 2.51 -5.82 -0.77
C ARG A 218 1.48 -4.89 -0.11
N LEU A 219 1.88 -3.66 0.25
CA LEU A 219 0.96 -2.64 0.76
C LEU A 219 -0.07 -2.22 -0.29
N MET A 220 0.37 -1.95 -1.53
CA MET A 220 -0.51 -1.55 -2.63
C MET A 220 -1.58 -2.61 -2.93
N SER A 221 -1.17 -3.88 -2.94
CA SER A 221 -2.09 -5.01 -3.04
C SER A 221 -3.08 -5.06 -1.87
N ALA A 222 -2.63 -4.79 -0.64
CA ALA A 222 -3.50 -4.77 0.53
C ALA A 222 -4.55 -3.63 0.47
N LEU A 223 -4.16 -2.45 -0.03
CA LEU A 223 -5.05 -1.29 -0.22
C LEU A 223 -6.09 -1.52 -1.33
N SER A 224 -5.76 -2.37 -2.31
CA SER A 224 -6.62 -2.61 -3.48
C SER A 224 -7.62 -3.74 -3.24
N LEU A 225 -8.77 -3.69 -3.92
CA LEU A 225 -9.70 -4.82 -4.04
C LEU A 225 -9.19 -5.85 -5.04
N ALA A 226 -8.56 -5.37 -6.12
CA ALA A 226 -7.97 -6.19 -7.16
C ALA A 226 -6.70 -5.58 -7.73
N SER A 227 -5.86 -6.42 -8.31
CA SER A 227 -4.73 -6.01 -9.15
C SER A 227 -5.01 -6.33 -10.61
N VAL A 228 -4.80 -5.37 -11.51
CA VAL A 228 -4.83 -5.54 -12.97
C VAL A 228 -3.38 -5.63 -13.46
N VAL A 229 -2.96 -6.83 -13.86
CA VAL A 229 -1.62 -7.04 -14.43
C VAL A 229 -1.72 -6.82 -15.94
N VAL A 230 -1.15 -5.71 -16.40
CA VAL A 230 -1.23 -5.32 -17.80
C VAL A 230 -0.25 -6.11 -18.66
N GLU A 231 1.03 -6.09 -18.28
CA GLU A 231 2.13 -6.75 -18.98
C GLU A 231 3.33 -6.82 -18.04
N ASP A 232 3.98 -7.97 -17.90
CA ASP A 232 5.30 -8.08 -17.26
C ASP A 232 5.96 -9.42 -17.65
N ARG A 233 7.26 -9.52 -17.41
CA ARG A 233 8.04 -10.74 -17.60
C ARG A 233 8.02 -11.64 -16.37
N ASP A 234 8.43 -12.90 -16.53
CA ASP A 234 8.64 -13.81 -15.40
C ASP A 234 9.59 -13.20 -14.35
N GLY A 235 9.20 -13.33 -13.08
CA GLY A 235 9.89 -12.76 -11.92
C GLY A 235 9.79 -11.22 -11.79
N GLY A 236 9.06 -10.57 -12.70
CA GLY A 236 8.82 -9.13 -12.73
C GLY A 236 8.10 -8.58 -11.49
N GLY A 237 8.17 -7.26 -11.31
CA GLY A 237 7.62 -6.60 -10.12
C GLY A 237 6.10 -6.73 -10.02
N ALA A 238 5.40 -6.67 -11.15
CA ALA A 238 3.95 -6.83 -11.19
C ALA A 238 3.53 -8.28 -10.92
N VAL A 239 4.29 -9.26 -11.41
CA VAL A 239 4.06 -10.68 -11.12
C VAL A 239 4.21 -10.96 -9.62
N ARG A 240 5.23 -10.37 -8.97
CA ARG A 240 5.40 -10.47 -7.51
C ARG A 240 4.23 -9.85 -6.74
N GLN A 241 3.72 -8.70 -7.18
CA GLN A 241 2.53 -8.10 -6.56
C GLN A 241 1.28 -8.96 -6.77
N ALA A 242 1.12 -9.56 -7.95
CA ALA A 242 0.03 -10.46 -8.23
C ALA A 242 0.06 -11.69 -7.30
N SER A 243 1.24 -12.23 -6.97
CA SER A 243 1.37 -13.24 -5.91
C SER A 243 0.88 -12.74 -4.55
N PHE A 244 1.26 -11.52 -4.13
CA PHE A 244 0.76 -10.93 -2.89
C PHE A 244 -0.76 -10.72 -2.89
N ALA A 245 -1.35 -10.36 -4.03
CA ALA A 245 -2.79 -10.22 -4.17
C ALA A 245 -3.51 -11.54 -3.87
N LEU A 246 -2.99 -12.66 -4.40
CA LEU A 246 -3.54 -13.99 -4.13
C LEU A 246 -3.36 -14.43 -2.68
N GLU A 247 -2.17 -14.21 -2.09
CA GLU A 247 -1.92 -14.46 -0.66
C GLU A 247 -2.90 -13.68 0.24
N GLN A 248 -3.18 -12.42 -0.12
CA GLN A 248 -4.10 -11.52 0.58
C GLN A 248 -5.57 -11.72 0.19
N LYS A 249 -5.89 -12.77 -0.58
CA LYS A 249 -7.25 -13.14 -1.03
C LYS A 249 -7.95 -12.02 -1.81
N LYS A 250 -7.18 -11.17 -2.49
CA LYS A 250 -7.63 -10.13 -3.43
C LYS A 250 -7.96 -10.75 -4.78
N TYR A 251 -8.62 -9.97 -5.64
CA TYR A 251 -8.88 -10.39 -7.02
C TYR A 251 -7.70 -10.02 -7.92
N LEU A 252 -7.56 -10.75 -9.02
CA LEU A 252 -6.49 -10.53 -9.99
C LEU A 252 -7.09 -10.56 -11.39
N PHE A 253 -6.75 -9.56 -12.21
CA PHE A 253 -7.15 -9.47 -13.61
C PHE A 253 -5.92 -9.59 -14.50
N LEU A 254 -5.99 -10.52 -15.44
CA LEU A 254 -4.98 -10.73 -16.47
C LEU A 254 -5.61 -10.43 -17.84
N TYR A 255 -4.81 -9.91 -18.76
CA TYR A 255 -5.23 -9.82 -20.15
C TYR A 255 -5.04 -11.14 -20.88
N GLN A 256 -5.98 -11.47 -21.77
CA GLN A 256 -5.87 -12.65 -22.66
C GLN A 256 -4.55 -12.62 -23.45
N SER A 257 -4.11 -11.43 -23.89
CA SER A 257 -2.82 -11.26 -24.57
C SER A 257 -1.61 -11.70 -23.75
N SER A 258 -1.68 -11.66 -22.42
CA SER A 258 -0.63 -12.21 -21.56
C SER A 258 -0.60 -13.73 -21.59
N LEU A 259 -1.77 -14.39 -21.65
CA LEU A 259 -1.86 -15.86 -21.75
C LEU A 259 -1.41 -16.37 -23.12
N ASP A 260 -1.71 -15.60 -24.17
CA ASP A 260 -1.35 -15.91 -25.54
C ASP A 260 0.16 -15.72 -25.79
N ASN A 261 0.84 -14.92 -24.96
CA ASN A 261 2.28 -14.75 -25.02
C ASN A 261 3.01 -15.95 -24.40
N HIS A 262 3.55 -16.83 -25.25
CA HIS A 262 4.27 -18.03 -24.82
C HIS A 262 5.71 -17.79 -24.34
N SER A 263 6.20 -16.55 -24.38
CA SER A 263 7.52 -16.22 -23.82
C SER A 263 7.53 -16.15 -22.29
N PHE A 264 6.37 -16.15 -21.63
CA PHE A 264 6.24 -16.07 -20.18
C PHE A 264 5.37 -17.20 -19.62
N LEU A 265 5.73 -17.71 -18.44
CA LEU A 265 5.03 -18.82 -17.80
C LEU A 265 3.97 -18.34 -16.79
N TRP A 266 4.25 -17.23 -16.10
CA TRP A 266 3.41 -16.72 -15.00
C TRP A 266 1.91 -16.55 -15.35
N PRO A 267 1.49 -16.14 -16.57
CA PRO A 267 0.07 -15.92 -16.85
C PRO A 267 -0.74 -17.21 -16.75
N LYS A 268 -0.20 -18.31 -17.30
CA LYS A 268 -0.83 -19.63 -17.26
C LYS A 268 -0.83 -20.22 -15.85
N GLU A 269 0.25 -20.00 -15.10
CA GLU A 269 0.35 -20.42 -13.70
C GLU A 269 -0.71 -19.74 -12.79
N PHE A 270 -1.13 -18.53 -13.14
CA PHE A 270 -2.10 -17.76 -12.36
C PHE A 270 -3.54 -17.95 -12.84
N ALA A 271 -3.77 -18.09 -14.14
CA ALA A 271 -5.12 -18.07 -14.74
C ALA A 271 -6.11 -19.06 -14.11
N ASN A 272 -5.64 -20.23 -13.66
CA ASN A 272 -6.49 -21.27 -13.07
C ASN A 272 -6.69 -21.13 -11.55
N ARG A 273 -6.10 -20.11 -10.92
CA ARG A 273 -6.21 -19.91 -9.48
C ARG A 273 -7.52 -19.24 -9.10
N PRO A 274 -8.08 -19.52 -7.91
CA PRO A 274 -9.26 -18.81 -7.43
C PRO A 274 -9.03 -17.29 -7.42
N ARG A 275 -10.06 -16.53 -7.77
CA ARG A 275 -10.06 -15.05 -7.81
C ARG A 275 -9.24 -14.42 -8.95
N VAL A 276 -8.74 -15.24 -9.88
CA VAL A 276 -8.11 -14.77 -11.11
C VAL A 276 -9.15 -14.73 -12.23
N PHE A 277 -9.19 -13.61 -12.95
CA PHE A 277 -10.07 -13.42 -14.09
C PHE A 277 -9.24 -12.99 -15.30
N VAL A 278 -9.51 -13.63 -16.44
CA VAL A 278 -8.91 -13.26 -17.72
C VAL A 278 -9.91 -12.41 -18.49
N VAL A 279 -9.46 -11.24 -18.96
CA VAL A 279 -10.27 -10.30 -19.75
C VAL A 279 -9.62 -10.05 -21.11
N LYS A 280 -10.44 -9.83 -22.13
CA LYS A 280 -9.95 -9.41 -23.46
C LYS A 280 -9.85 -7.89 -23.57
N GLN A 281 -10.70 -7.17 -22.84
CA GLN A 281 -10.81 -5.72 -22.89
C GLN A 281 -10.95 -5.15 -21.48
N ALA A 282 -10.40 -3.95 -21.29
CA ALA A 282 -10.40 -3.27 -20.00
C ALA A 282 -11.81 -2.98 -19.46
N SER A 283 -12.77 -2.73 -20.35
CA SER A 283 -14.17 -2.44 -20.01
C SER A 283 -14.89 -3.58 -19.30
N ASP A 284 -14.39 -4.81 -19.38
CA ASP A 284 -14.97 -5.95 -18.67
C ASP A 284 -14.59 -5.99 -17.19
N ILE A 285 -13.47 -5.37 -16.79
CA ILE A 285 -12.91 -5.46 -15.44
C ILE A 285 -13.92 -5.04 -14.36
N PRO A 286 -14.58 -3.86 -14.44
CA PRO A 286 -15.52 -3.44 -13.39
C PRO A 286 -16.72 -4.39 -13.26
N ARG A 287 -17.31 -4.81 -14.38
CA ARG A 287 -18.48 -5.69 -14.42
C ARG A 287 -18.16 -7.08 -13.87
N VAL A 288 -17.00 -7.64 -14.22
CA VAL A 288 -16.55 -8.93 -13.73
C VAL A 288 -16.26 -8.87 -12.23
N LEU A 289 -15.59 -7.81 -11.76
CA LEU A 289 -15.34 -7.60 -10.34
C LEU A 289 -16.64 -7.51 -9.54
N GLU A 290 -17.60 -6.70 -9.99
CA GLU A 290 -18.87 -6.51 -9.29
C GLU A 290 -19.62 -7.84 -9.11
N LYS A 291 -19.68 -8.67 -10.16
CA LYS A 291 -20.26 -10.02 -10.09
C LYS A 291 -19.52 -10.90 -9.08
N ALA A 292 -18.19 -10.87 -9.09
CA ALA A 292 -17.35 -11.67 -8.20
C ALA A 292 -17.43 -11.26 -6.73
N VAL A 293 -17.69 -9.98 -6.45
CA VAL A 293 -17.91 -9.47 -5.09
C VAL A 293 -19.32 -9.83 -4.61
N LYS A 294 -20.34 -9.65 -5.46
CA LYS A 294 -21.75 -9.98 -5.12
C LYS A 294 -21.95 -11.46 -4.83
N SER A 295 -21.39 -12.36 -5.64
CA SER A 295 -21.52 -13.81 -5.42
C SER A 295 -20.98 -14.23 -4.06
N ARG A 296 -19.86 -13.65 -3.62
CA ARG A 296 -19.26 -13.92 -2.31
C ARG A 296 -20.12 -13.41 -1.15
N SER A 297 -20.69 -12.22 -1.28
CA SER A 297 -21.59 -11.65 -0.26
C SER A 297 -22.86 -12.49 -0.08
N GLN A 298 -23.34 -13.15 -1.14
CA GLN A 298 -24.47 -14.07 -1.08
C GLN A 298 -24.11 -15.41 -0.42
N VAL A 299 -22.95 -16.00 -0.75
CA VAL A 299 -22.48 -17.24 -0.11
C VAL A 299 -22.29 -17.06 1.41
N GLY A 300 -21.83 -15.89 1.87
CA GLY A 300 -21.69 -15.59 3.29
C GLY A 300 -23.00 -15.42 4.08
N LYS A 301 -24.14 -15.21 3.40
CA LYS A 301 -25.46 -15.06 4.04
C LYS A 301 -26.23 -16.37 4.22
N VAL A 302 -25.79 -17.49 3.63
CA VAL A 302 -26.53 -18.77 3.64
C VAL A 302 -26.23 -19.64 4.90
N SER A 303 -25.35 -19.20 5.81
CA SER A 303 -24.94 -19.98 6.99
C SER A 303 -25.43 -19.40 8.34
N GLN A 304 -26.70 -18.99 8.42
CA GLN A 304 -27.41 -18.81 9.70
C GLN A 304 -28.83 -19.36 9.57
N LYS A 305 -28.95 -20.69 9.45
CA LYS A 305 -30.16 -21.37 9.94
C LYS A 305 -29.84 -21.87 11.33
N SER A 306 -30.47 -21.25 12.33
CA SER A 306 -30.54 -21.75 13.69
C SER A 306 -31.00 -23.21 13.65
N VAL A 307 -30.13 -24.12 14.07
CA VAL A 307 -30.55 -25.46 14.46
C VAL A 307 -31.30 -25.29 15.77
N GLN A 308 -32.63 -25.26 15.67
CA GLN A 308 -33.51 -25.34 16.83
C GLN A 308 -33.36 -26.76 17.37
N LEU A 309 -32.67 -26.89 18.51
CA LEU A 309 -32.67 -28.12 19.30
C LEU A 309 -34.04 -28.21 19.98
N ASP A 310 -34.95 -28.96 19.37
CA ASP A 310 -36.16 -29.44 20.05
C ASP A 310 -35.74 -30.44 21.13
N LEU A 311 -35.63 -29.95 22.37
CA LEU A 311 -35.65 -30.79 23.55
C LEU A 311 -37.12 -31.03 23.89
N GLY A 312 -37.66 -32.12 23.34
CA GLY A 312 -38.95 -32.68 23.76
C GLY A 312 -38.88 -33.16 25.21
N LEU A 313 -39.95 -32.83 25.93
CA LEU A 313 -40.36 -33.15 27.31
C LEU A 313 -39.81 -34.44 27.91
#